data_AF-A0A7C4AAX0-F1
#
_entry.id   AF-A0A7C4AAX0-F1
#
_cell.length_a   1.000
_cell.length_b   1.000
_cell.length_c   1.000
_cell.angle_alpha   90.00
_cell.angle_beta   90.00
_cell.angle_gamma   90.00
#
_symmetry.space_group_name_H-M   'P 1'
#
loop_
_entity.id
_entity.type
_entity.pdbx_description
1 polymer ?
#
loop_
_entity_poly.entity_id
_entity_poly.type
_entity_poly.pdbx_seq_one_letter_code
_entity_poly.pdbx_strand_id
1 'polypeptide(L)'
;ADFWSSVLQARSLAPLRFALGAVMIVRRALMAEIGGFAALVNYLADDYELGRRVARRGAKVALCNTVVDCCEAPQGWGAVWRHQLRWARTIRVCQPLPYALSILSNATVWPLLWLLTQPDLPALAGAGICLTTRLLTAADNQQRLTGSRDHRPWLWLAPAKDLLQLLLWVLSFAGNRVEWRGRRFRVRPGGEMAAEAAA
;
A
#
# COMPACT_ATOMS: atom_id res chain seq x y z
N ALA A 1 -2.13 0.03 10.56
CA ALA A 1 -1.84 1.48 10.69
C ALA A 1 -2.07 2.27 9.39
N ASP A 2 -1.43 1.93 8.24
CA ASP A 2 -1.28 2.92 7.14
C ASP A 2 -2.01 2.59 5.83
N PHE A 3 -2.39 1.33 5.61
CA PHE A 3 -3.08 0.93 4.39
C PHE A 3 -4.39 1.71 4.22
N TRP A 4 -5.28 1.65 5.22
CA TRP A 4 -6.56 2.33 5.16
C TRP A 4 -6.45 3.86 5.13
N SER A 5 -5.49 4.45 5.84
CA SER A 5 -5.29 5.92 5.76
C SER A 5 -4.89 6.35 4.34
N SER A 6 -4.02 5.58 3.67
CA SER A 6 -3.66 5.85 2.26
C SER A 6 -4.84 5.68 1.30
N VAL A 7 -5.69 4.68 1.51
CA VAL A 7 -6.91 4.46 0.71
C VAL A 7 -7.91 5.60 0.90
N LEU A 8 -8.14 6.03 2.14
CA LEU A 8 -9.05 7.12 2.46
C LEU A 8 -8.54 8.47 1.94
N GLN A 9 -7.23 8.72 2.01
CA GLN A 9 -6.60 9.89 1.40
C GLN A 9 -6.76 9.87 -0.13
N ALA A 10 -6.53 8.73 -0.78
CA ALA A 10 -6.75 8.62 -2.22
C ALA A 10 -8.20 8.95 -2.60
N ARG A 11 -9.17 8.47 -1.81
CA ARG A 11 -10.61 8.78 -1.98
C ARG A 11 -10.94 10.25 -1.79
N SER A 12 -10.24 10.98 -0.90
CA SER A 12 -10.50 12.41 -0.68
C SER A 12 -9.93 13.29 -1.79
N LEU A 13 -8.93 12.82 -2.53
CA LEU A 13 -8.28 13.57 -3.60
C LEU A 13 -8.93 13.36 -4.97
N ALA A 14 -9.45 12.15 -5.24
CA ALA A 14 -10.07 11.82 -6.52
C ALA A 14 -11.09 10.68 -6.38
N PRO A 15 -12.02 10.52 -7.35
CA PRO A 15 -12.85 9.32 -7.43
C PRO A 15 -11.99 8.06 -7.46
N LEU A 16 -12.43 7.02 -6.75
CA LEU A 16 -11.73 5.74 -6.72
C LEU A 16 -11.77 5.06 -8.09
N ARG A 17 -10.60 4.59 -8.53
CA ARG A 17 -10.40 3.91 -9.83
C ARG A 17 -9.64 2.60 -9.68
N PHE A 18 -9.69 2.00 -8.50
CA PHE A 18 -9.04 0.75 -8.15
C PHE A 18 -9.90 0.01 -7.12
N ALA A 19 -9.85 -1.31 -7.13
CA ALA A 19 -10.44 -2.13 -6.09
C ALA A 19 -9.36 -2.61 -5.11
N LEU A 20 -9.76 -3.30 -4.04
CA LEU A 20 -8.86 -3.82 -3.01
C LEU A 20 -8.98 -5.35 -2.99
N GLY A 21 -7.87 -6.06 -3.19
CA GLY A 21 -7.88 -7.51 -3.43
C GLY A 21 -8.37 -8.42 -2.30
N ALA A 22 -8.65 -7.88 -1.10
CA ALA A 22 -9.20 -8.67 0.00
C ALA A 22 -10.61 -9.19 -0.32
N VAL A 23 -11.56 -8.29 -0.64
CA VAL A 23 -12.92 -8.63 -1.03
C VAL A 23 -13.41 -7.63 -2.07
N MET A 24 -13.88 -8.15 -3.20
CA MET A 24 -14.40 -7.34 -4.31
C MET A 24 -15.72 -7.93 -4.79
N ILE A 25 -16.70 -7.06 -5.04
CA ILE A 25 -17.99 -7.44 -5.61
C ILE A 25 -18.19 -6.61 -6.88
N VAL A 26 -18.41 -7.31 -8.00
CA VAL A 26 -18.61 -6.69 -9.32
C VAL A 26 -19.86 -7.27 -9.97
N ARG A 27 -20.63 -6.43 -10.68
CA ARG A 27 -21.78 -6.90 -11.45
C ARG A 27 -21.29 -7.79 -12.58
N ARG A 28 -21.93 -8.94 -12.77
CA ARG A 28 -21.59 -9.90 -13.83
C ARG A 28 -21.56 -9.27 -15.22
N ALA A 29 -22.52 -8.40 -15.54
CA ALA A 29 -22.57 -7.68 -16.82
C ALA A 29 -21.32 -6.81 -17.05
N LEU A 30 -20.93 -6.00 -16.06
CA LEU A 30 -19.70 -5.19 -16.12
C LEU A 30 -18.44 -6.06 -16.23
N MET A 31 -18.40 -7.21 -15.55
CA MET A 31 -17.28 -8.16 -15.66
C MET A 31 -17.15 -8.70 -17.09
N ALA A 32 -18.27 -8.98 -17.76
CA ALA A 32 -18.27 -9.40 -19.16
C ALA A 32 -17.81 -8.27 -20.09
N GLU A 33 -18.27 -7.04 -19.88
CA GLU A 33 -17.91 -5.86 -20.69
C GLU A 33 -16.43 -5.48 -20.65
N ILE A 34 -15.71 -5.85 -19.59
CA ILE A 34 -14.27 -5.62 -19.46
C ILE A 34 -13.42 -6.80 -19.99
N GLY A 35 -14.06 -7.83 -20.55
CA GLY A 35 -13.39 -9.01 -21.13
C GLY A 35 -13.23 -10.19 -20.17
N GLY A 36 -13.92 -10.20 -19.03
CA GLY A 36 -13.83 -11.28 -18.04
C GLY A 36 -12.45 -11.41 -17.39
N PHE A 37 -12.19 -12.53 -16.72
CA PHE A 37 -10.93 -12.76 -16.01
C PHE A 37 -9.72 -12.86 -16.94
N ALA A 38 -9.92 -13.30 -18.18
CA ALA A 38 -8.88 -13.35 -19.20
C ALA A 38 -8.22 -11.98 -19.43
N ALA A 39 -8.99 -10.90 -19.26
CA ALA A 39 -8.50 -9.54 -19.43
C ALA A 39 -7.56 -9.07 -18.29
N LEU A 40 -7.56 -9.78 -17.15
CA LEU A 40 -6.80 -9.43 -15.93
C LEU A 40 -5.60 -10.36 -15.70
N VAL A 41 -5.57 -11.55 -16.29
CA VAL A 41 -4.64 -12.64 -15.96
C VAL A 41 -3.15 -12.25 -16.03
N ASN A 42 -2.80 -11.35 -16.95
CA ASN A 42 -1.42 -10.93 -17.16
C ASN A 42 -1.02 -9.75 -16.27
N TYR A 43 -1.89 -9.22 -15.41
CA TYR A 43 -1.57 -8.06 -14.57
C TYR A 43 -1.20 -8.48 -13.16
N LEU A 44 -0.18 -7.82 -12.61
CA LEU A 44 0.29 -8.09 -11.25
C LEU A 44 -0.74 -7.70 -10.17
N ALA A 45 -1.49 -6.62 -10.43
CA ALA A 45 -2.59 -6.15 -9.60
C ALA A 45 -3.90 -6.28 -10.38
N ASP A 46 -4.48 -7.46 -10.30
CA ASP A 46 -5.78 -7.79 -10.89
C ASP A 46 -6.92 -6.97 -10.25
N ASP A 47 -6.84 -6.71 -8.94
CA ASP A 47 -7.75 -5.84 -8.19
C ASP A 47 -7.75 -4.38 -8.67
N TYR A 48 -6.55 -3.81 -8.84
CA TYR A 48 -6.36 -2.48 -9.38
C TYR A 48 -6.92 -2.39 -10.81
N GLU A 49 -6.57 -3.36 -11.67
CA GLU A 49 -7.02 -3.36 -13.07
C GLU A 49 -8.52 -3.58 -13.21
N LEU A 50 -9.12 -4.43 -12.37
CA LEU A 50 -10.56 -4.59 -12.29
C LEU A 50 -11.23 -3.24 -11.99
N GLY A 51 -10.82 -2.57 -10.90
CA GLY A 51 -11.38 -1.28 -10.53
C GLY A 51 -11.16 -0.20 -11.60
N ARG A 52 -9.98 -0.17 -12.23
CA ARG A 52 -9.62 0.80 -13.27
C ARG A 52 -10.46 0.61 -14.53
N ARG A 53 -10.68 -0.63 -14.96
CA ARG A 53 -11.47 -0.95 -16.16
C ARG A 53 -12.96 -0.71 -15.94
N VAL A 54 -13.48 -1.09 -14.77
CA VAL A 54 -14.87 -0.79 -14.38
C VAL A 54 -15.09 0.72 -14.33
N ALA A 55 -14.20 1.48 -13.69
CA ALA A 55 -14.29 2.94 -13.65
C ALA A 55 -14.21 3.59 -15.04
N ARG A 56 -13.42 3.03 -15.96
CA ARG A 56 -13.34 3.50 -17.36
C ARG A 56 -14.63 3.26 -18.16
N ARG A 57 -15.49 2.34 -17.74
CA ARG A 57 -16.84 2.15 -18.29
C ARG A 57 -17.88 3.11 -17.68
N GLY A 58 -17.46 4.06 -16.84
CA GLY A 58 -18.36 5.01 -16.18
C GLY A 58 -19.03 4.46 -14.93
N ALA A 59 -18.74 3.22 -14.53
CA ALA A 59 -19.27 2.65 -13.30
C ALA A 59 -18.56 3.22 -12.06
N LYS A 60 -19.31 3.43 -10.98
CA LYS A 60 -18.78 3.91 -9.70
C LYS A 60 -18.09 2.77 -8.96
N VAL A 61 -16.82 2.97 -8.57
CA VAL A 61 -16.12 2.12 -7.61
C VAL A 61 -16.30 2.71 -6.22
N ALA A 62 -16.71 1.90 -5.25
CA ALA A 62 -16.99 2.33 -3.88
C ALA A 62 -16.38 1.35 -2.86
N LEU A 63 -16.04 1.88 -1.69
CA LEU A 63 -15.59 1.08 -0.55
C LEU A 63 -16.81 0.60 0.24
N CYS A 64 -16.77 -0.64 0.72
CA CYS A 64 -17.68 -1.13 1.73
C CYS A 64 -17.18 -0.71 3.13
N ASN A 65 -18.08 -0.38 4.04
CA ASN A 65 -17.74 -0.03 5.43
C ASN A 65 -17.55 -1.28 6.32
N THR A 66 -17.69 -2.47 5.76
CA THR A 66 -17.42 -3.73 6.47
C THR A 66 -15.92 -4.01 6.48
N VAL A 67 -15.36 -4.13 7.68
CA VAL A 67 -14.00 -4.64 7.88
C VAL A 67 -14.06 -6.16 7.79
N VAL A 68 -13.14 -6.74 7.02
CA VAL A 68 -13.03 -8.19 6.82
C VAL A 68 -11.71 -8.68 7.41
N ASP A 69 -11.72 -9.88 7.96
CA ASP A 69 -10.51 -10.52 8.46
C ASP A 69 -9.66 -11.04 7.30
N CYS A 70 -8.35 -10.82 7.39
CA CYS A 70 -7.37 -11.39 6.47
C CYS A 70 -6.60 -12.49 7.19
N CYS A 71 -6.85 -13.74 6.81
CA CYS A 71 -6.17 -14.90 7.38
C CYS A 71 -4.91 -15.20 6.56
N GLU A 72 -3.74 -14.88 7.12
CA GLU A 72 -2.45 -15.24 6.53
C GLU A 72 -1.69 -16.21 7.45
N ALA A 73 -1.02 -17.20 6.87
CA ALA A 73 -0.15 -18.09 7.61
C ALA A 73 1.06 -17.32 8.18
N PRO A 74 1.62 -17.69 9.34
CA PRO A 74 2.82 -17.07 9.87
C PRO A 74 3.97 -17.12 8.85
N GLN A 75 4.64 -15.97 8.67
CA GLN A 75 5.76 -15.82 7.73
C GLN A 75 7.01 -15.33 8.45
N GLY A 76 8.17 -15.85 8.05
CA GLY A 76 9.45 -15.31 8.49
C GLY A 76 9.75 -13.95 7.85
N TRP A 77 10.67 -13.18 8.45
CA TRP A 77 11.06 -11.83 8.01
C TRP A 77 11.42 -11.73 6.52
N GLY A 78 12.17 -12.70 5.98
CA GLY A 78 12.54 -12.69 4.57
C GLY A 78 11.33 -12.82 3.62
N ALA A 79 10.31 -13.59 4.01
CA ALA A 79 9.07 -13.72 3.23
C ALA A 79 8.24 -12.44 3.30
N VAL A 80 8.11 -11.84 4.50
CA VAL A 80 7.45 -10.54 4.69
C VAL A 80 8.14 -9.47 3.84
N TRP A 81 9.47 -9.41 3.86
CA TRP A 81 10.22 -8.43 3.07
C TRP A 81 9.99 -8.58 1.57
N ARG A 82 10.06 -9.80 1.04
CA ARG A 82 9.76 -10.08 -0.39
C ARG A 82 8.33 -9.69 -0.74
N HIS A 83 7.38 -10.01 0.14
CA HIS A 83 5.97 -9.65 -0.04
C HIS A 83 5.79 -8.13 -0.08
N GLN A 84 6.33 -7.41 0.90
CA GLN A 84 6.22 -5.95 0.99
C GLN A 84 6.90 -5.24 -0.17
N LEU A 85 8.08 -5.71 -0.61
CA LEU A 85 8.77 -5.15 -1.77
C LEU A 85 7.98 -5.38 -3.07
N ARG A 86 7.36 -6.55 -3.22
CA ARG A 86 6.45 -6.81 -4.35
C ARG A 86 5.27 -5.85 -4.32
N TRP A 87 4.60 -5.67 -3.18
CA TRP A 87 3.52 -4.69 -3.04
C TRP A 87 3.96 -3.26 -3.35
N ALA A 88 5.11 -2.82 -2.83
CA ALA A 88 5.68 -1.52 -3.12
C ALA A 88 5.89 -1.30 -4.63
N ARG A 89 6.46 -2.30 -5.32
CA ARG A 89 6.63 -2.28 -6.79
C ARG A 89 5.28 -2.27 -7.51
N THR A 90 4.30 -3.02 -7.03
CA THR A 90 2.94 -3.03 -7.58
C THR A 90 2.32 -1.63 -7.52
N ILE A 91 2.29 -1.00 -6.34
CA ILE A 91 1.71 0.34 -6.16
C ILE A 91 2.44 1.36 -7.03
N ARG A 92 3.78 1.31 -7.08
CA ARG A 92 4.60 2.17 -7.95
C ARG A 92 4.21 2.03 -9.42
N VAL A 93 3.99 0.81 -9.90
CA VAL A 93 3.64 0.59 -11.32
C VAL A 93 2.21 1.03 -11.62
N CYS A 94 1.27 0.80 -10.71
CA CYS A 94 -0.12 1.18 -10.86
C CYS A 94 -0.35 2.69 -10.71
N GLN A 95 0.35 3.35 -9.79
CA GLN A 95 0.20 4.77 -9.48
C GLN A 95 1.57 5.43 -9.23
N PRO A 96 2.39 5.63 -10.27
CA PRO A 96 3.79 6.04 -10.12
C PRO A 96 3.96 7.41 -9.44
N LEU A 97 3.18 8.41 -9.87
CA LEU A 97 3.28 9.76 -9.32
C LEU A 97 2.76 9.84 -7.86
N PRO A 98 1.53 9.35 -7.54
CA PRO A 98 1.09 9.28 -6.15
C PRO A 98 2.05 8.49 -5.25
N TYR A 99 2.59 7.39 -5.74
CA TYR A 99 3.54 6.59 -4.99
C TYR A 99 4.89 7.31 -4.77
N ALA A 100 5.42 8.00 -5.78
CA ALA A 100 6.63 8.80 -5.62
C ALA A 100 6.44 9.93 -4.60
N LEU A 101 5.29 10.62 -4.63
CA LEU A 101 4.98 11.69 -3.69
C LEU A 101 4.60 11.18 -2.28
N SER A 102 4.33 9.87 -2.12
CA SER A 102 3.97 9.30 -0.81
C SER A 102 5.05 9.49 0.25
N ILE A 103 6.32 9.68 -0.13
CA ILE A 103 7.41 9.99 0.81
C ILE A 103 7.14 11.28 1.62
N LEU A 104 6.44 12.26 1.04
CA LEU A 104 6.08 13.50 1.71
C LEU A 104 5.15 13.27 2.92
N SER A 105 4.41 12.16 2.93
CA SER A 105 3.52 11.78 4.02
C SER A 105 4.19 10.97 5.13
N ASN A 106 5.50 10.68 5.03
CA ASN A 106 6.22 9.92 6.04
C ASN A 106 6.46 10.78 7.29
N ALA A 107 5.59 10.61 8.29
CA ALA A 107 5.58 11.40 9.52
C ALA A 107 6.77 11.14 10.46
N THR A 108 7.64 10.17 10.15
CA THR A 108 8.82 9.84 10.97
C THR A 108 10.12 10.35 10.31
N VAL A 109 10.25 10.21 8.99
CA VAL A 109 11.48 10.56 8.27
C VAL A 109 11.79 12.06 8.31
N TRP A 110 10.81 12.92 8.01
CA TRP A 110 11.02 14.37 7.95
C TRP A 110 11.40 15.00 9.30
N PRO A 111 10.69 14.77 10.42
CA PRO A 111 11.11 15.30 11.71
C PRO A 111 12.45 14.74 12.17
N LEU A 112 12.76 13.47 11.86
CA LEU A 112 14.06 12.89 12.18
C LEU A 112 15.17 13.60 11.40
N LEU A 113 14.99 13.85 10.11
CA LEU A 113 15.96 14.57 9.29
C LEU A 113 16.17 16.01 9.80
N TRP A 114 15.09 16.71 10.20
CA TRP A 114 15.21 18.05 10.78
C TRP A 114 16.02 18.02 12.08
N LEU A 115 15.72 17.08 12.99
CA LEU A 115 16.47 16.93 14.24
C LEU A 115 17.95 16.59 14.01
N LEU A 116 18.26 15.77 12.99
CA LEU A 116 19.64 15.40 12.65
C LEU A 116 20.44 16.54 12.02
N THR A 117 19.80 17.45 11.29
CA THR A 117 20.48 18.60 10.67
C THR A 117 20.57 19.80 11.60
N GLN A 118 19.59 19.99 12.48
CA GLN A 118 19.52 21.09 13.44
C GLN A 118 18.94 20.59 14.78
N PRO A 119 19.77 20.06 15.69
CA PRO A 119 19.32 19.50 16.96
C PRO A 119 19.03 20.59 18.00
N ASP A 120 18.09 21.48 17.71
CA ASP A 120 17.64 22.56 18.60
C ASP A 120 16.28 22.25 19.26
N LEU A 121 15.84 23.13 20.16
CA LEU A 121 14.59 22.96 20.88
C LEU A 121 13.36 22.96 19.94
N PRO A 122 13.25 23.84 18.93
CA PRO A 122 12.20 23.76 17.91
C PRO A 122 12.16 22.42 17.16
N ALA A 123 13.29 21.90 16.71
CA ALA A 123 13.36 20.61 16.00
C ALA A 123 12.94 19.45 16.90
N LEU A 124 13.39 19.45 18.16
CA LEU A 124 12.99 18.46 19.16
C LEU A 124 11.48 18.52 19.44
N ALA A 125 10.93 19.72 19.61
CA ALA A 125 9.49 19.92 19.82
C ALA A 125 8.68 19.46 18.60
N GLY A 126 9.10 19.84 17.39
CA GLY A 126 8.48 19.41 16.14
C GLY A 126 8.49 17.89 15.97
N ALA A 127 9.64 17.25 16.22
CA ALA A 127 9.75 15.80 16.21
C ALA A 127 8.84 15.13 17.25
N GLY A 128 8.78 15.68 18.45
CA GLY A 128 7.86 15.22 19.51
C GLY A 128 6.39 15.32 19.09
N ILE A 129 5.98 16.42 18.47
CA ILE A 129 4.60 16.62 17.97
C ILE A 129 4.28 15.62 16.86
N CYS A 130 5.17 15.49 15.86
CA CYS A 130 4.97 14.55 14.74
C CYS A 130 4.89 13.11 15.23
N LEU A 131 5.82 12.69 16.09
CA LEU A 131 5.84 11.35 16.66
C LEU A 131 4.59 11.07 17.50
N THR A 132 4.19 12.00 18.36
CA THR A 132 2.98 11.85 19.18
C THR A 132 1.75 11.71 18.31
N THR A 133 1.58 12.59 17.32
CA THR A 133 0.47 12.54 16.36
C THR A 133 0.46 11.20 15.60
N ARG A 134 1.64 10.71 15.20
CA ARG A 134 1.79 9.44 14.51
C ARG A 134 1.36 8.25 15.38
N LEU A 135 1.77 8.23 16.65
CA LEU A 135 1.38 7.18 17.60
C LEU A 135 -0.11 7.20 17.92
N LEU A 136 -0.68 8.40 18.11
CA LEU A 136 -2.11 8.58 18.38
C LEU A 136 -2.97 8.13 17.18
N THR A 137 -2.59 8.53 15.97
CA THR A 137 -3.32 8.11 14.74
C THR A 137 -3.15 6.61 14.47
N ALA A 138 -1.98 6.02 14.74
CA ALA A 138 -1.79 4.57 14.65
C ALA A 138 -2.69 3.82 15.65
N ALA A 139 -2.79 4.31 16.90
CA ALA A 139 -3.63 3.73 17.94
C ALA A 139 -5.13 3.85 17.61
N ASP A 140 -5.58 5.03 17.16
CA ASP A 140 -6.97 5.27 16.76
C ASP A 140 -7.37 4.39 15.56
N ASN A 141 -6.53 4.33 14.51
CA ASN A 141 -6.78 3.47 13.36
C ASN A 141 -6.85 1.99 13.77
N GLN A 142 -5.94 1.53 14.61
CA GLN A 142 -5.94 0.14 15.08
C GLN A 142 -7.21 -0.18 15.87
N GLN A 143 -7.60 0.69 16.79
CA GLN A 143 -8.82 0.50 17.60
C GLN A 143 -10.08 0.50 16.72
N ARG A 144 -10.19 1.39 15.74
CA ARG A 144 -11.35 1.45 14.84
C ARG A 144 -11.48 0.23 13.94
N LEU A 145 -10.35 -0.33 13.50
CA LEU A 145 -10.33 -1.47 12.58
C LEU A 145 -10.51 -2.81 13.30
N THR A 146 -9.91 -2.98 14.48
CA THR A 146 -9.92 -4.26 15.21
C THR A 146 -10.94 -4.32 16.35
N GLY A 147 -11.48 -3.17 16.78
CA GLY A 147 -12.27 -3.08 18.00
C GLY A 147 -11.48 -3.30 19.30
N SER A 148 -10.17 -3.58 19.22
CA SER A 148 -9.32 -3.90 20.37
C SER A 148 -8.27 -2.82 20.67
N ARG A 149 -7.85 -2.76 21.95
CA ARG A 149 -6.78 -1.91 22.47
C ARG A 149 -5.52 -2.69 22.87
N ASP A 150 -5.51 -4.00 22.67
CA ASP A 150 -4.42 -4.90 23.12
C ASP A 150 -3.09 -4.62 22.41
N HIS A 151 -3.13 -3.85 21.32
CA HIS A 151 -1.96 -3.48 20.52
C HIS A 151 -1.18 -2.28 21.08
N ARG A 152 -1.66 -1.61 22.14
CA ARG A 152 -1.00 -0.42 22.73
C ARG A 152 0.49 -0.60 23.07
N PRO A 153 0.93 -1.74 23.64
CA PRO A 153 2.36 -1.95 23.93
C PRO A 153 3.25 -1.95 22.68
N TRP A 154 2.66 -2.13 21.50
CA TRP A 154 3.36 -2.27 20.22
C TRP A 154 3.33 -0.99 19.37
N LEU A 155 2.79 0.13 19.87
CA LEU A 155 2.66 1.36 19.09
C LEU A 155 4.01 1.93 18.64
N TRP A 156 5.08 1.68 19.38
CA TRP A 156 6.45 2.06 19.00
C TRP A 156 6.91 1.38 17.69
N LEU A 157 6.26 0.30 17.26
CA LEU A 157 6.53 -0.31 15.95
C LEU A 157 6.07 0.59 14.79
N ALA A 158 5.18 1.57 15.00
CA ALA A 158 4.72 2.47 13.96
C ALA A 158 5.87 3.31 13.35
N PRO A 159 6.67 4.08 14.14
CA PRO A 159 7.82 4.79 13.59
C PRO A 159 8.91 3.86 13.06
N ALA A 160 9.14 2.70 13.69
CA ALA A 160 10.08 1.70 13.16
C ALA A 160 9.66 1.19 11.77
N LYS A 161 8.36 0.91 11.60
CA LYS A 161 7.78 0.54 10.31
C LYS A 161 7.91 1.66 9.29
N ASP A 162 7.69 2.93 9.68
CA ASP A 162 7.81 4.07 8.76
C ASP A 162 9.22 4.17 8.14
N LEU A 163 10.26 3.84 8.92
CA LEU A 163 11.64 3.78 8.44
C LEU A 163 11.89 2.56 7.53
N LEU A 164 11.34 1.38 7.85
CA LEU A 164 11.38 0.23 6.94
C LEU A 164 10.64 0.51 5.62
N GLN A 165 9.55 1.27 5.68
CA GLN A 165 8.78 1.67 4.51
C GLN A 165 9.55 2.64 3.63
N LEU A 166 10.41 3.50 4.19
CA LEU A 166 11.35 4.31 3.41
C LEU A 166 12.30 3.41 2.59
N LEU A 167 12.87 2.38 3.22
CA LEU A 167 13.76 1.44 2.52
C LEU A 167 13.03 0.69 1.40
N LEU A 168 11.82 0.19 1.67
CA LEU A 168 10.97 -0.44 0.65
C LEU A 168 10.62 0.52 -0.48
N TRP A 169 10.35 1.79 -0.16
CA TRP A 169 10.09 2.84 -1.13
C TRP A 169 11.27 3.03 -2.06
N VAL A 170 12.49 3.21 -1.54
CA VAL A 170 13.72 3.32 -2.35
C VAL A 170 13.93 2.07 -3.21
N LEU A 171 13.86 0.88 -2.62
CA LEU A 171 14.10 -0.40 -3.30
C LEU A 171 13.04 -0.74 -4.36
N SER A 172 11.85 -0.14 -4.27
CA SER A 172 10.82 -0.28 -5.28
C SER A 172 11.24 0.34 -6.61
N PHE A 173 12.05 1.42 -6.59
CA PHE A 173 12.58 2.10 -7.78
C PHE A 173 13.81 1.40 -8.35
N ALA A 174 14.57 0.66 -7.53
CA ALA A 174 15.76 -0.08 -7.93
C ALA A 174 15.47 -1.32 -8.82
N GLY A 175 14.20 -1.62 -9.15
CA GLY A 175 13.89 -2.69 -10.08
C GLY A 175 12.39 -2.97 -10.29
N ASN A 176 12.14 -3.89 -11.21
CA ASN A 176 10.81 -4.23 -11.73
C ASN A 176 10.61 -5.75 -11.80
N ARG A 177 11.47 -6.54 -11.15
CA ARG A 177 11.30 -7.98 -11.00
C ARG A 177 10.45 -8.28 -9.76
N VAL A 178 9.56 -9.25 -9.85
CA VAL A 178 8.77 -9.73 -8.72
C VAL A 178 8.74 -11.25 -8.73
N GLU A 179 8.65 -11.84 -7.53
CA GLU A 179 8.43 -13.26 -7.36
C GLU A 179 6.97 -13.50 -6.98
N TRP A 180 6.29 -14.37 -7.71
CA TRP A 180 4.90 -14.73 -7.47
C TRP A 180 4.70 -16.22 -7.67
N ARG A 181 4.19 -16.91 -6.63
CA ARG A 181 3.99 -18.38 -6.62
C ARG A 181 5.23 -19.16 -7.09
N GLY A 182 6.41 -18.78 -6.59
CA GLY A 182 7.69 -19.42 -6.93
C GLY A 182 8.22 -19.13 -8.34
N ARG A 183 7.56 -18.26 -9.11
CA ARG A 183 8.00 -17.86 -10.46
C ARG A 183 8.44 -16.40 -10.46
N ARG A 184 9.45 -16.08 -11.27
CA ARG A 184 9.94 -14.71 -11.46
C ARG A 184 9.28 -14.06 -12.67
N PHE A 185 8.84 -12.83 -12.49
CA PHE A 185 8.21 -12.02 -13.51
C PHE A 185 8.89 -10.66 -13.59
N ARG A 186 9.00 -10.13 -14.81
CA ARG A 186 9.32 -8.73 -15.06
C ARG A 186 8.02 -7.96 -15.24
N VAL A 187 7.81 -6.93 -14.43
CA VAL A 187 6.65 -6.05 -14.51
C VAL A 187 6.96 -4.94 -15.52
N ARG A 188 6.14 -4.87 -16.57
CA ARG A 188 6.19 -3.84 -17.61
C ARG A 188 5.51 -2.55 -17.14
N PRO A 189 5.80 -1.40 -17.78
CA PRO A 189 4.97 -0.21 -17.63
C PRO A 189 3.49 -0.56 -17.84
N GLY A 190 2.63 -0.14 -16.92
CA GLY A 190 1.20 -0.48 -16.96
C GLY A 190 0.79 -1.76 -16.21
N GLY A 191 1.74 -2.48 -15.58
CA GLY A 191 1.42 -3.55 -14.61
C GLY A 191 1.36 -4.96 -15.19
N GLU A 192 1.60 -5.12 -16.49
CA GLU A 192 1.64 -6.42 -17.14
C GLU A 192 2.90 -7.22 -16.71
N MET A 193 2.72 -8.49 -16.39
CA MET A 193 3.76 -9.44 -16.02
C MET A 193 4.23 -10.20 -17.26
N ALA A 194 5.54 -10.11 -17.53
CA ALA A 194 6.21 -11.00 -18.48
C ALA A 194 6.98 -12.06 -17.69
N ALA A 195 6.74 -13.34 -17.97
CA ALA A 195 7.52 -14.43 -17.38
C ALA A 195 8.99 -14.28 -17.79
N GLU A 196 9.90 -14.43 -16.83
CA GLU A 196 11.33 -14.51 -17.12
C GLU A 196 11.65 -15.98 -17.43
N ALA A 197 12.38 -16.24 -18.51
CA ALA A 197 12.86 -17.60 -18.79
C ALA A 197 13.71 -18.08 -17.60
N ALA A 198 13.55 -19.34 -17.21
CA ALA A 198 14.46 -19.93 -16.23
C ALA A 198 15.88 -19.86 -16.82
N ALA A 199 16.78 -19.22 -16.07
CA ALA A 199 18.20 -19.17 -16.42
C ALA A 199 18.84 -20.55 -16.25
#